data_AF-A0A6L7KKB2-F1
#
_entry.id   AF-A0A6L7KKB2-F1
#
_cell.length_a   1.000
_cell.length_b   1.000
_cell.length_c   1.000
_cell.angle_alpha   90.00
_cell.angle_beta   90.00
_cell.angle_gamma   90.00
#
_symmetry.space_group_name_H-M   'P 1'
#
loop_
_entity.id
_entity.type
_entity.pdbx_description
1 polymer ?
#
loop_
_entity_poly.entity_id
_entity_poly.type
_entity_poly.pdbx_seq_one_letter_code
_entity_poly.pdbx_strand_id
1 'polypeptide(L)'
;MRKLRNELRHFPFLGLDRALPSLVLALLLACAKPLPALASDPPDESGLNAAVSAMLPAYWSVESVEIVSSENQGDEVSPRFRQRFVANARPDEDLFLPVPGDGRIGPFAVLITTSPASQVRKLYGTATSVVELGELSTRIELENTVLGVGLPRSLYAGPVVVAGAAHTDEVVDQFLDLHVLSKTVAESVARSAANADALEELAAEERAALESLNRNRLSALRESHEQEIQLIAAAADRERKEIVAENQARMAALKAELQAESEAIERKKDALGQERQLLVDDSRRLMDELAEKVRSDNAAFAEFAERQFERQAAENQARIEALRAELAAEEERIDELAAGLARERQLLIEANQAKLVELEARYQQRREEISAAQETLDAIADAEAEAQAQARLGAALQALAEERARVSDILETIDAADVARRTARRESVTSALSVDDAAQRAAAFSSLLAGDDEELRNIAIEVVLKSGVAELKGMAVEEALRSGNGQLQEMALSERINEASRIVLTFLSDDNQVTATHWLDHAPFADRKSGPFEGEYNPNWAQGVRNPSSRNRLEGGELQITGTWENSYGKYFCTSLARPDRDGVIIGTARCQGRDYNFTSRVRIDL
;
A
#
# COMPACT_ATOMS: atom_id res chain seq x y z
N MET A 1 -33.26 15.45 -4.53
CA MET A 1 -34.70 15.70 -4.81
C MET A 1 -35.19 15.29 -6.21
N ARG A 2 -34.41 15.38 -7.30
CA ARG A 2 -34.83 14.80 -8.61
C ARG A 2 -34.56 13.29 -8.79
N LYS A 3 -33.73 12.67 -7.92
CA LYS A 3 -33.40 11.23 -7.97
C LYS A 3 -34.36 10.32 -7.17
N LEU A 4 -35.20 10.87 -6.30
CA LEU A 4 -36.21 10.13 -5.52
C LEU A 4 -37.54 9.91 -6.27
N ARG A 5 -37.67 10.44 -7.50
CA ARG A 5 -38.91 10.38 -8.29
C ARG A 5 -39.00 9.16 -9.22
N ASN A 6 -37.91 8.41 -9.39
CA ASN A 6 -37.87 7.29 -10.35
C ASN A 6 -38.05 5.89 -9.74
N GLU A 7 -38.05 5.74 -8.41
CA GLU A 7 -38.16 4.41 -7.79
C GLU A 7 -39.59 4.05 -7.29
N LEU A 8 -40.56 4.95 -7.38
CA LEU A 8 -41.96 4.68 -6.97
C LEU A 8 -42.86 4.13 -8.10
N ARG A 9 -42.29 3.62 -9.20
CA ARG A 9 -43.07 3.18 -10.37
C ARG A 9 -43.44 1.70 -10.41
N HIS A 10 -43.16 0.89 -9.38
CA HIS A 10 -43.46 -0.55 -9.38
C HIS A 10 -44.31 -0.99 -8.18
N PHE A 11 -45.48 -0.37 -8.01
CA PHE A 11 -46.57 -0.97 -7.24
C PHE A 11 -47.75 -1.26 -8.16
N PRO A 12 -48.22 -2.52 -8.25
CA PRO A 12 -49.42 -2.84 -9.01
C PRO A 12 -50.64 -2.41 -8.20
N PHE A 13 -51.21 -1.27 -8.56
CA PHE A 13 -52.53 -0.86 -8.12
C PHE A 13 -53.58 -1.76 -8.81
N LEU A 14 -54.21 -2.62 -8.02
CA LEU A 14 -55.43 -3.33 -8.41
C LEU A 14 -56.49 -2.32 -8.82
N GLY A 15 -57.02 -2.52 -10.03
CA GLY A 15 -58.14 -1.77 -10.56
C GLY A 15 -59.40 -2.02 -9.73
N LEU A 16 -59.97 -0.94 -9.22
CA LEU A 16 -61.38 -0.84 -8.84
C LEU A 16 -61.92 0.44 -9.45
N ASP A 17 -62.29 0.31 -10.72
CA ASP A 17 -63.10 1.27 -11.44
C ASP A 17 -64.50 1.33 -10.81
N ARG A 18 -64.92 2.56 -10.47
CA ARG A 18 -66.29 3.09 -10.61
C ARG A 18 -67.42 2.30 -9.93
N ALA A 19 -67.67 2.58 -8.64
CA ALA A 19 -69.04 2.63 -8.08
C ALA A 19 -69.15 3.09 -6.59
N LEU A 20 -68.19 3.81 -5.98
CA LEU A 20 -68.23 4.07 -4.53
C LEU A 20 -68.00 5.50 -3.99
N PRO A 21 -68.10 6.61 -4.75
CA PRO A 21 -67.94 7.94 -4.13
C PRO A 21 -69.18 8.43 -3.35
N SER A 22 -70.34 7.78 -3.50
CA SER A 22 -71.60 8.27 -2.91
C SER A 22 -71.94 7.68 -1.54
N LEU A 23 -71.32 6.56 -1.15
CA LEU A 23 -71.64 5.85 0.10
C LEU A 23 -70.61 6.09 1.22
N VAL A 24 -69.37 6.44 0.86
CA VAL A 24 -68.32 6.81 1.84
C VAL A 24 -68.54 8.23 2.39
N LEU A 25 -69.11 9.16 1.60
CA LEU A 25 -69.44 10.50 2.07
C LEU A 25 -70.65 10.51 3.02
N ALA A 26 -71.57 9.56 2.88
CA ALA A 26 -72.71 9.40 3.79
C ALA A 26 -72.33 8.69 5.11
N LEU A 27 -71.30 7.84 5.11
CA LEU A 27 -70.78 7.22 6.34
C LEU A 27 -69.88 8.17 7.16
N LEU A 28 -69.19 9.11 6.51
CA LEU A 28 -68.36 10.13 7.18
C LEU A 28 -69.17 11.24 7.87
N LEU A 29 -70.42 11.50 7.47
CA LEU A 29 -71.30 12.47 8.14
C LEU A 29 -72.13 11.88 9.30
N ALA A 30 -72.23 10.55 9.43
CA ALA A 30 -73.05 9.91 10.48
C ALA A 30 -72.27 9.54 11.76
N CYS A 31 -70.96 9.77 11.80
CA CYS A 31 -70.10 9.52 12.98
C CYS A 31 -69.44 10.79 13.54
N ALA A 32 -69.92 11.98 13.19
CA ALA A 32 -69.61 13.21 13.93
C ALA A 32 -70.41 13.24 15.25
N LYS A 33 -70.23 12.23 16.10
CA LYS A 33 -70.46 12.43 17.52
C LYS A 33 -69.42 13.48 17.94
N PRO A 34 -69.78 14.56 18.66
CA PRO A 34 -68.77 15.34 19.34
C PRO A 34 -67.98 14.32 20.17
N LEU A 35 -66.71 14.10 19.83
CA LEU A 35 -65.82 13.44 20.77
C LEU A 35 -66.03 14.26 22.05
N PRO A 36 -66.55 13.65 23.13
CA PRO A 36 -66.58 14.36 24.40
C PRO A 36 -65.16 14.88 24.54
N ALA A 37 -65.02 16.20 24.70
CA ALA A 37 -63.78 16.79 25.14
C ALA A 37 -63.45 16.00 26.41
N LEU A 38 -62.63 14.96 26.26
CA LEU A 38 -62.05 14.22 27.34
C LEU A 38 -61.29 15.32 28.02
N ALA A 39 -61.83 15.82 29.14
CA ALA A 39 -61.14 16.74 30.01
C ALA A 39 -59.79 16.07 30.25
N SER A 40 -58.77 16.57 29.55
CA SER A 40 -57.44 16.01 29.66
C SER A 40 -57.02 16.38 31.06
N ASP A 41 -56.89 15.39 31.93
CA ASP A 41 -56.37 15.62 33.26
C ASP A 41 -55.01 16.34 33.15
N PRO A 42 -54.65 17.20 34.12
CA PRO A 42 -53.31 17.75 34.17
C PRO A 42 -52.28 16.62 34.12
N PRO A 43 -51.07 16.84 33.58
CA PRO A 43 -50.08 15.79 33.51
C PRO A 43 -49.73 15.34 34.92
N ASP A 44 -49.72 14.03 35.09
CA ASP A 44 -49.32 13.38 36.34
C ASP A 44 -47.80 13.47 36.54
N GLU A 45 -47.29 12.93 37.65
CA GLU A 45 -45.87 12.94 37.98
C GLU A 45 -45.04 12.23 36.89
N SER A 46 -45.59 11.22 36.23
CA SER A 46 -44.95 10.49 35.14
C SER A 46 -44.80 11.36 33.88
N GLY A 47 -45.89 12.02 33.47
CA GLY A 47 -45.89 12.94 32.35
C GLY A 47 -44.97 14.15 32.58
N LEU A 48 -44.95 14.69 33.80
CA LEU A 48 -44.01 15.74 34.18
C LEU A 48 -42.57 15.24 34.26
N ASN A 49 -42.31 14.02 34.75
CA ASN A 49 -40.97 13.45 34.75
C ASN A 49 -40.39 13.37 33.34
N ALA A 50 -41.18 12.88 32.37
CA ALA A 50 -40.75 12.84 30.97
C ALA A 50 -40.45 14.24 30.42
N ALA A 51 -41.32 15.23 30.70
CA ALA A 51 -41.13 16.62 30.26
C ALA A 51 -39.91 17.30 30.90
N VAL A 52 -39.67 17.07 32.20
CA VAL A 52 -38.51 17.60 32.93
C VAL A 52 -37.23 16.93 32.44
N SER A 53 -37.22 15.60 32.28
CA SER A 53 -36.07 14.86 31.76
C SER A 53 -35.67 15.33 30.37
N ALA A 54 -36.64 15.63 29.50
CA ALA A 54 -36.39 16.18 28.17
C ALA A 54 -35.76 17.59 28.18
N MET A 55 -35.93 18.36 29.26
CA MET A 55 -35.35 19.70 29.41
C MET A 55 -33.93 19.66 30.01
N LEU A 56 -33.57 18.61 30.74
CA LEU A 56 -32.23 18.47 31.32
C LEU A 56 -31.21 18.02 30.27
N PRO A 57 -29.91 18.33 30.45
CA PRO A 57 -28.85 17.75 29.63
C PRO A 57 -28.88 16.22 29.71
N ALA A 58 -28.51 15.54 28.62
CA ALA A 58 -28.59 14.08 28.49
C ALA A 58 -27.78 13.27 29.52
N TYR A 59 -26.89 13.92 30.28
CA TYR A 59 -26.08 13.34 31.35
C TYR A 59 -26.68 13.56 32.75
N TRP A 60 -27.96 13.94 32.83
CA TRP A 60 -28.73 14.07 34.05
C TRP A 60 -29.93 13.13 34.03
N SER A 61 -30.13 12.45 35.14
CA SER A 61 -31.29 11.59 35.37
C SER A 61 -32.21 12.19 36.43
N VAL A 62 -33.52 12.18 36.15
CA VAL A 62 -34.56 12.55 37.12
C VAL A 62 -35.00 11.30 37.88
N GLU A 63 -34.75 11.27 39.19
CA GLU A 63 -35.14 10.14 40.04
C GLU A 63 -36.62 10.20 40.42
N SER A 64 -37.13 11.40 40.74
CA SER A 64 -38.53 11.59 41.08
C SER A 64 -39.00 13.01 40.80
N VAL A 65 -40.31 13.16 40.56
CA VAL A 65 -41.02 14.44 40.46
C VAL A 65 -42.20 14.41 41.41
N GLU A 66 -42.35 15.47 42.20
CA GLU A 66 -43.45 15.69 43.12
C GLU A 66 -44.20 16.97 42.73
N ILE A 67 -45.51 16.86 42.48
CA ILE A 67 -46.37 18.02 42.20
C ILE A 67 -46.79 18.63 43.53
N VAL A 68 -46.32 19.85 43.80
CA VAL A 68 -46.60 20.59 45.04
C VAL A 68 -47.94 21.31 44.96
N SER A 69 -48.28 21.85 43.78
CA SER A 69 -49.55 22.56 43.57
C SER A 69 -49.97 22.44 42.11
N SER A 70 -51.27 22.36 41.84
CA SER A 70 -51.84 22.37 40.50
C SER A 70 -53.03 23.31 40.46
N GLU A 71 -53.07 24.19 39.46
CA GLU A 71 -54.15 25.14 39.23
C GLU A 71 -54.58 25.07 37.76
N ASN A 72 -55.89 24.94 37.48
CA ASN A 72 -56.42 25.14 36.13
C ASN A 72 -56.75 26.62 35.93
N GLN A 73 -55.98 27.29 35.10
CA GLN A 73 -56.16 28.70 34.72
C GLN A 73 -56.95 28.87 33.41
N GLY A 74 -57.37 27.76 32.78
CA GLY A 74 -58.22 27.75 31.59
C GLY A 74 -59.70 27.57 31.93
N ASP A 75 -60.50 27.32 30.90
CA ASP A 75 -61.91 26.92 31.05
C ASP A 75 -62.07 25.41 30.75
N GLU A 76 -63.31 24.92 30.79
CA GLU A 76 -63.61 23.50 30.54
C GLU A 76 -63.32 23.06 29.08
N VAL A 77 -63.24 24.01 28.14
CA VAL A 77 -63.08 23.74 26.70
C VAL A 77 -61.62 23.88 26.27
N SER A 78 -60.87 24.74 26.92
CA SER A 78 -59.46 25.03 26.68
C SER A 78 -58.72 25.07 28.03
N PRO A 79 -58.57 23.90 28.69
CA PRO A 79 -57.92 23.85 29.98
C PRO A 79 -56.45 24.27 29.86
N ARG A 80 -55.98 25.01 30.87
CA ARG A 80 -54.59 25.46 30.98
C ARG A 80 -54.11 25.18 32.38
N PHE A 81 -53.35 24.10 32.54
CA PHE A 81 -52.86 23.71 33.84
C PHE A 81 -51.53 24.41 34.14
N ARG A 82 -51.42 24.97 35.34
CA ARG A 82 -50.20 25.50 35.89
C ARG A 82 -49.86 24.69 37.15
N GLN A 83 -48.79 23.92 37.07
CA GLN A 83 -48.31 23.10 38.17
C GLN A 83 -46.98 23.62 38.70
N ARG A 84 -46.80 23.60 40.02
CA ARG A 84 -45.50 23.77 40.67
C ARG A 84 -45.01 22.41 41.10
N PHE A 85 -43.75 22.10 40.81
CA PHE A 85 -43.18 20.79 41.11
C PHE A 85 -41.79 20.92 41.76
N VAL A 86 -41.38 19.84 42.42
CA VAL A 86 -40.02 19.60 42.88
C VAL A 86 -39.54 18.31 42.25
N ALA A 87 -38.38 18.33 41.59
CA ALA A 87 -37.76 17.15 41.01
C ALA A 87 -36.43 16.85 41.70
N ASN A 88 -36.16 15.59 42.03
CA ASN A 88 -34.83 15.15 42.45
C ASN A 88 -34.11 14.65 41.21
N ALA A 89 -32.99 15.26 40.87
CA ALA A 89 -32.16 14.87 39.74
C ALA A 89 -30.71 14.75 40.17
N ARG A 90 -29.95 13.88 39.51
CA ARG A 90 -28.51 13.73 39.71
C ARG A 90 -27.81 13.57 38.36
N PRO A 91 -26.53 13.95 38.26
CA PRO A 91 -25.77 13.66 37.06
C PRO A 91 -25.42 12.17 37.01
N ASP A 92 -25.34 11.60 35.81
CA ASP A 92 -25.01 10.17 35.62
C ASP A 92 -23.51 9.89 35.88
N GLU A 93 -22.68 10.93 35.73
CA GLU A 93 -21.24 10.93 35.99
C GLU A 93 -20.84 12.17 36.78
N ASP A 94 -19.64 12.18 37.37
CA ASP A 94 -19.09 13.37 38.01
C ASP A 94 -19.02 14.53 37.00
N LEU A 95 -19.45 15.70 37.43
CA LEU A 95 -19.38 16.93 36.65
C LEU A 95 -18.16 17.74 37.04
N PHE A 96 -17.60 18.39 36.03
CA PHE A 96 -16.38 19.16 36.16
C PHE A 96 -16.54 20.55 35.56
N LEU A 97 -15.80 21.52 36.08
CA LEU A 97 -15.53 22.81 35.45
C LEU A 97 -14.02 23.02 35.26
N PRO A 98 -13.58 23.75 34.23
CA PRO A 98 -12.18 24.14 34.10
C PRO A 98 -11.76 25.05 35.25
N VAL A 99 -10.51 24.90 35.71
CA VAL A 99 -9.92 25.79 36.72
C VAL A 99 -9.92 27.25 36.20
N PRO A 100 -10.40 28.24 36.98
CA PRO A 100 -10.34 29.65 36.58
C PRO A 100 -8.90 30.15 36.43
N GLY A 101 -8.62 30.94 35.38
CA GLY A 101 -7.34 31.66 35.21
C GLY A 101 -6.20 30.86 34.56
N ASP A 102 -6.47 30.25 33.40
CA ASP A 102 -5.57 29.36 32.63
C ASP A 102 -5.58 27.90 33.09
N GLY A 103 -6.77 27.32 33.26
CA GLY A 103 -6.98 25.88 33.53
C GLY A 103 -6.54 24.94 32.40
N ARG A 104 -5.33 25.14 31.87
CA ARG A 104 -4.67 24.27 30.90
C ARG A 104 -3.20 24.12 31.25
N ILE A 105 -2.70 22.89 31.19
CA ILE A 105 -1.27 22.57 31.28
C ILE A 105 -0.92 21.88 29.97
N GLY A 106 -0.19 22.56 29.08
CA GLY A 106 0.03 22.06 27.72
C GLY A 106 -1.29 21.82 26.96
N PRO A 107 -1.51 20.63 26.37
CA PRO A 107 -2.77 20.32 25.69
C PRO A 107 -3.91 19.95 26.66
N PHE A 108 -3.61 19.71 27.95
CA PHE A 108 -4.60 19.23 28.91
C PHE A 108 -5.49 20.36 29.41
N ALA A 109 -6.79 20.10 29.55
CA ALA A 109 -7.64 20.96 30.39
C ALA A 109 -7.60 20.45 31.83
N VAL A 110 -7.35 21.37 32.77
CA VAL A 110 -7.36 21.10 34.20
C VAL A 110 -8.76 21.34 34.72
N LEU A 111 -9.34 20.29 35.28
CA LEU A 111 -10.73 20.23 35.69
C LEU A 111 -10.84 20.13 37.20
N ILE A 112 -11.85 20.78 37.78
CA ILE A 112 -12.21 20.65 39.19
C ILE A 112 -13.57 19.98 39.25
N THR A 113 -13.73 18.96 40.10
CA THR A 113 -15.02 18.32 40.34
C THR A 113 -15.98 19.31 41.00
N THR A 114 -17.14 19.54 40.38
CA THR A 114 -18.14 20.49 40.84
C THR A 114 -19.39 19.83 41.40
N SER A 115 -19.77 18.67 40.88
CA SER A 115 -20.89 17.87 41.37
C SER A 115 -20.59 16.39 41.16
N PRO A 116 -20.41 15.60 42.23
CA PRO A 116 -20.30 14.15 42.11
C PRO A 116 -21.56 13.50 41.52
N ALA A 117 -21.43 12.35 40.86
CA ALA A 117 -22.54 11.54 40.34
C ALA A 117 -23.55 11.13 41.44
N SER A 118 -23.04 10.98 42.67
CA SER A 118 -23.86 10.63 43.84
C SER A 118 -24.66 11.81 44.41
N GLN A 119 -24.41 13.05 43.96
CA GLN A 119 -25.05 14.22 44.52
C GLN A 119 -26.44 14.47 43.91
N VAL A 120 -27.47 14.24 44.72
CA VAL A 120 -28.84 14.59 44.36
C VAL A 120 -29.06 16.10 44.48
N ARG A 121 -29.59 16.71 43.43
CA ARG A 121 -29.97 18.13 43.37
C ARG A 121 -31.49 18.24 43.26
N LYS A 122 -32.07 19.09 44.10
CA LYS A 122 -33.50 19.45 44.02
C LYS A 122 -33.69 20.55 42.99
N LEU A 123 -34.50 20.29 41.98
CA LEU A 123 -34.91 21.23 40.95
C LEU A 123 -36.33 21.71 41.26
N TYR A 124 -36.50 23.02 41.29
CA TYR A 124 -37.77 23.68 41.47
C TYR A 124 -38.22 24.25 40.13
N GLY A 125 -39.50 24.12 39.82
CA GLY A 125 -40.00 24.65 38.56
C GLY A 125 -41.52 24.76 38.50
N THR A 126 -41.96 25.36 37.41
CA THR A 126 -43.37 25.41 37.04
C THR A 126 -43.60 24.79 35.67
N ALA A 127 -44.63 23.97 35.55
CA ALA A 127 -45.11 23.40 34.31
C ALA A 127 -46.38 24.12 33.88
N THR A 128 -46.44 24.58 32.62
CA THR A 128 -47.66 25.11 32.01
C THR A 128 -48.07 24.20 30.87
N SER A 129 -49.21 23.55 31.01
CA SER A 129 -49.73 22.61 30.03
C SER A 129 -50.98 23.16 29.35
N VAL A 130 -50.99 23.10 28.02
CA VAL A 130 -52.09 23.56 27.17
C VAL A 130 -52.45 22.41 26.23
N VAL A 131 -53.75 22.20 25.99
CA VAL A 131 -54.20 21.22 25.01
C VAL A 131 -54.13 21.83 23.61
N GLU A 132 -53.23 21.32 22.78
CA GLU A 132 -53.09 21.71 21.39
C GLU A 132 -53.35 20.50 20.50
N LEU A 133 -54.32 20.61 19.57
CA LEU A 133 -54.67 19.54 18.63
C LEU A 133 -55.08 18.20 19.30
N GLY A 134 -55.58 18.25 20.53
CA GLY A 134 -55.98 17.06 21.30
C GLY A 134 -54.82 16.40 22.06
N GLU A 135 -53.61 16.97 22.00
CA GLU A 135 -52.45 16.54 22.79
C GLU A 135 -52.09 17.60 23.84
N LEU A 136 -51.62 17.14 24.99
CA LEU A 136 -51.22 18.03 26.07
C LEU A 136 -49.77 18.49 25.84
N SER A 137 -49.60 19.75 25.45
CA SER A 137 -48.29 20.38 25.27
C SER A 137 -47.84 21.02 26.59
N THR A 138 -46.78 20.47 27.21
CA THR A 138 -46.26 20.95 28.49
C THR A 138 -44.98 21.74 28.30
N ARG A 139 -44.99 22.99 28.76
CA ARG A 139 -43.79 23.85 28.85
C ARG A 139 -43.30 23.90 30.29
N ILE A 140 -42.04 23.54 30.49
CA ILE A 140 -41.37 23.59 31.79
C ILE A 140 -40.57 24.89 31.91
N GLU A 141 -40.55 25.49 33.11
CA GLU A 141 -39.67 26.59 33.48
C GLU A 141 -39.00 26.24 34.82
N LEU A 142 -37.67 26.11 34.83
CA LEU A 142 -36.89 25.77 36.02
C LEU A 142 -36.41 27.05 36.72
N GLU A 143 -36.61 27.13 38.04
CA GLU A 143 -36.15 28.22 38.90
C GLU A 143 -34.63 28.14 39.16
N ASN A 144 -34.09 26.92 39.23
CA ASN A 144 -32.67 26.66 39.50
C ASN A 144 -32.08 25.63 38.50
N THR A 145 -31.68 26.13 37.34
CA THR A 145 -31.11 25.31 36.26
C THR A 145 -29.85 24.53 36.67
N VAL A 146 -29.58 23.44 35.95
CA VAL A 146 -28.34 22.65 36.01
C VAL A 146 -27.29 23.13 35.00
N LEU A 147 -27.64 24.11 34.15
CA LEU A 147 -26.69 24.73 33.23
C LEU A 147 -25.60 25.46 34.01
N GLY A 148 -24.34 25.24 33.61
CA GLY A 148 -23.18 25.84 34.27
C GLY A 148 -22.70 25.11 35.53
N VAL A 149 -23.34 24.00 35.93
CA VAL A 149 -22.84 23.16 37.04
C VAL A 149 -21.60 22.36 36.63
N GLY A 150 -21.39 22.16 35.33
CA GLY A 150 -20.24 21.45 34.78
C GLY A 150 -20.65 20.52 33.65
N LEU A 151 -19.66 19.82 33.11
CA LEU A 151 -19.81 18.79 32.08
C LEU A 151 -19.18 17.48 32.57
N PRO A 152 -19.69 16.31 32.15
CA PRO A 152 -18.99 15.04 32.33
C PRO A 152 -17.59 15.10 31.72
N ARG A 153 -16.66 14.32 32.28
CA ARG A 153 -15.26 14.25 31.80
C ARG A 153 -15.19 13.93 30.30
N SER A 154 -16.08 13.06 29.83
CA SER A 154 -16.16 12.57 28.45
C SER A 154 -16.53 13.65 27.41
N LEU A 155 -17.12 14.77 27.81
CA LEU A 155 -17.54 15.84 26.90
C LEU A 155 -16.46 16.92 26.65
N TYR A 156 -15.32 16.85 27.32
CA TYR A 156 -14.22 17.79 27.11
C TYR A 156 -13.39 17.42 25.87
N ALA A 157 -13.13 18.40 25.02
CA ALA A 157 -12.32 18.22 23.80
C ALA A 157 -10.82 18.21 24.15
N GLY A 158 -10.26 17.00 24.29
CA GLY A 158 -8.84 16.79 24.53
C GLY A 158 -8.56 16.00 25.81
N PRO A 159 -7.29 15.70 26.10
CA PRO A 159 -6.93 15.01 27.32
C PRO A 159 -7.19 15.94 28.52
N VAL A 160 -7.66 15.38 29.62
CA VAL A 160 -8.10 16.15 30.80
C VAL A 160 -7.49 15.59 32.06
N VAL A 161 -7.10 16.51 32.95
CA VAL A 161 -6.49 16.24 34.24
C VAL A 161 -7.41 16.78 35.32
N VAL A 162 -7.75 15.96 36.31
CA VAL A 162 -8.61 16.38 37.42
C VAL A 162 -7.72 16.89 38.55
N ALA A 163 -7.85 18.16 38.90
CA ALA A 163 -7.10 18.79 39.96
C ALA A 163 -7.32 18.07 41.30
N GLY A 164 -6.23 17.67 41.95
CA GLY A 164 -6.26 16.94 43.23
C GLY A 164 -6.36 15.42 43.12
N ALA A 165 -6.37 14.84 41.91
CA ALA A 165 -6.21 13.40 41.75
C ALA A 165 -4.75 12.99 42.05
N ALA A 166 -4.55 11.85 42.72
CA ALA A 166 -3.23 11.39 43.20
C ALA A 166 -2.17 11.18 42.09
N HIS A 167 -2.58 11.03 40.83
CA HIS A 167 -1.70 10.75 39.67
C HIS A 167 -1.57 11.93 38.70
N THR A 168 -1.88 13.15 39.14
CA THR A 168 -1.88 14.34 38.27
C THR A 168 -0.48 14.64 37.72
N ASP A 169 0.54 14.55 38.57
CA ASP A 169 1.90 14.94 38.20
C ASP A 169 2.56 13.91 37.26
N GLU A 170 2.35 12.61 37.49
CA GLU A 170 2.87 11.53 36.64
C GLU A 170 2.34 11.58 35.20
N VAL A 171 1.05 11.91 35.03
CA VAL A 171 0.41 12.00 33.70
C VAL A 171 0.91 13.24 32.94
N VAL A 172 1.21 14.33 33.64
CA VAL A 172 1.76 15.54 33.03
C VAL A 172 3.20 15.30 32.59
N ASP A 173 4.02 14.65 33.41
CA ASP A 173 5.43 14.36 33.11
C ASP A 173 5.58 13.38 31.93
N GLN A 174 4.82 12.27 31.92
CA GLN A 174 4.84 11.32 30.79
C GLN A 174 4.48 11.99 29.45
N PHE A 175 3.59 12.97 29.47
CA PHE A 175 3.16 13.65 28.27
C PHE A 175 4.16 14.72 27.81
N LEU A 176 4.82 15.41 28.73
CA LEU A 176 5.91 16.34 28.41
C LEU A 176 7.05 15.59 27.70
N ASP A 177 7.40 14.39 28.17
CA ASP A 177 8.40 13.53 27.53
C ASP A 177 7.96 13.09 26.12
N LEU A 178 6.70 12.68 25.95
CA LEU A 178 6.12 12.35 24.64
C LEU A 178 6.10 13.55 23.69
N HIS A 179 5.88 14.76 24.20
CA HIS A 179 5.83 15.97 23.37
C HIS A 179 7.23 16.36 22.87
N VAL A 180 8.26 16.24 23.72
CA VAL A 180 9.66 16.44 23.33
C VAL A 180 10.07 15.43 22.25
N LEU A 181 9.71 14.15 22.42
CA LEU A 181 9.91 13.11 21.41
C LEU A 181 9.19 13.40 20.08
N SER A 182 7.96 13.91 20.14
CA SER A 182 7.21 14.26 18.92
C SER A 182 7.87 15.39 18.13
N LYS A 183 8.49 16.35 18.83
CA LYS A 183 9.18 17.48 18.21
C LYS A 183 10.48 17.05 17.53
N THR A 184 11.28 16.19 18.16
CA THR A 184 12.49 15.63 17.55
C THR A 184 12.18 14.77 16.34
N VAL A 185 11.09 14.01 16.36
CA VAL A 185 10.62 13.25 15.18
C VAL A 185 10.16 14.20 14.06
N ALA A 186 9.41 15.26 14.38
CA ALA A 186 8.99 16.24 13.37
C ALA A 186 10.20 16.94 12.72
N GLU A 187 11.23 17.28 13.49
CA GLU A 187 12.48 17.86 12.98
C GLU A 187 13.27 16.87 12.11
N SER A 188 13.29 15.58 12.46
CA SER A 188 13.96 14.55 11.64
C SER A 188 13.22 14.30 10.32
N VAL A 189 11.89 14.28 10.34
CA VAL A 189 11.05 14.16 9.14
C VAL A 189 11.22 15.37 8.24
N ALA A 190 11.26 16.58 8.80
CA ALA A 190 11.50 17.81 8.04
C ALA A 190 12.89 17.79 7.37
N ARG A 191 13.94 17.32 8.07
CA ARG A 191 15.27 17.12 7.45
C ARG A 191 15.27 16.04 6.38
N SER A 192 14.55 14.94 6.57
CA SER A 192 14.44 13.89 5.56
C SER A 192 13.72 14.38 4.31
N ALA A 193 12.68 15.20 4.46
CA ALA A 193 11.97 15.81 3.34
C ALA A 193 12.89 16.78 2.56
N ALA A 194 13.62 17.65 3.26
CA ALA A 194 14.58 18.56 2.63
C ALA A 194 15.71 17.82 1.88
N ASN A 195 16.18 16.69 2.42
CA ASN A 195 17.17 15.85 1.74
C ASN A 195 16.58 15.13 0.51
N ALA A 196 15.31 14.73 0.56
CA ALA A 196 14.64 14.11 -0.58
C ALA A 196 14.47 15.12 -1.73
N ASP A 197 14.06 16.36 -1.42
CA ASP A 197 13.93 17.44 -2.41
C ASP A 197 15.29 17.75 -3.06
N ALA A 198 16.37 17.82 -2.27
CA ALA A 198 17.72 18.06 -2.79
C ALA A 198 18.23 16.91 -3.69
N LEU A 199 17.89 15.65 -3.37
CA LEU A 199 18.22 14.50 -4.21
C LEU A 199 17.43 14.49 -5.52
N GLU A 200 16.17 14.93 -5.49
CA GLU A 200 15.35 15.05 -6.70
C GLU A 200 15.86 16.16 -7.63
N GLU A 201 16.31 17.29 -7.08
CA GLU A 201 16.94 18.37 -7.83
C GLU A 201 18.25 17.90 -8.50
N LEU A 202 19.12 17.20 -7.76
CA LEU A 202 20.36 16.64 -8.30
C LEU A 202 20.08 15.62 -9.43
N ALA A 203 19.07 14.77 -9.25
CA ALA A 203 18.67 13.79 -10.27
C ALA A 203 18.07 14.47 -11.52
N ALA A 204 17.37 15.60 -11.36
CA ALA A 204 16.87 16.40 -12.47
C ALA A 204 18.01 17.06 -13.26
N GLU A 205 19.03 17.59 -12.57
CA GLU A 205 20.24 18.14 -13.20
C GLU A 205 21.00 17.07 -13.99
N GLU A 206 21.22 15.88 -13.42
CA GLU A 206 21.88 14.77 -14.12
C GLU A 206 21.10 14.31 -15.36
N ARG A 207 19.76 14.20 -15.26
CA ARG A 207 18.91 13.87 -16.42
C ARG A 207 19.03 14.93 -17.51
N ALA A 208 18.98 16.21 -17.15
CA ALA A 208 19.14 17.30 -18.11
C ALA A 208 20.52 17.27 -18.79
N ALA A 209 21.58 16.97 -18.04
CA ALA A 209 22.93 16.81 -18.56
C ALA A 209 23.03 15.64 -19.55
N LEU A 210 22.49 14.46 -19.19
CA LEU A 210 22.45 13.28 -20.07
C LEU A 210 21.63 13.53 -21.34
N GLU A 211 20.47 14.18 -21.23
CA GLU A 211 19.66 14.55 -22.39
C GLU A 211 20.38 15.54 -23.30
N SER A 212 21.15 16.48 -22.75
CA SER A 212 21.96 17.40 -23.55
C SER A 212 23.07 16.65 -24.30
N LEU A 213 23.74 15.71 -23.62
CA LEU A 213 24.80 14.90 -24.19
C LEU A 213 24.26 13.99 -25.31
N ASN A 214 23.12 13.34 -25.09
CA ASN A 214 22.46 12.51 -26.09
C ASN A 214 21.99 13.32 -27.29
N ARG A 215 21.43 14.53 -27.08
CA ARG A 215 21.08 15.44 -28.18
C ARG A 215 22.30 15.83 -29.02
N ASN A 216 23.40 16.19 -28.37
CA ASN A 216 24.65 16.55 -29.04
C ASN A 216 25.26 15.36 -29.80
N ARG A 217 25.19 14.15 -29.24
CA ARG A 217 25.67 12.93 -29.89
C ARG A 217 24.81 12.59 -31.13
N LEU A 218 23.49 12.70 -31.01
CA LEU A 218 22.57 12.49 -32.13
C LEU A 218 22.74 13.54 -33.22
N SER A 219 22.97 14.82 -32.88
CA SER A 219 23.22 15.86 -33.88
C SER A 219 24.54 15.61 -34.61
N ALA A 220 25.61 15.26 -33.89
CA ALA A 220 26.89 14.91 -34.50
C ALA A 220 26.79 13.69 -35.43
N LEU A 221 26.03 12.66 -35.03
CA LEU A 221 25.79 11.48 -35.86
C LEU A 221 25.02 11.84 -37.14
N ARG A 222 23.99 12.69 -37.03
CA ARG A 222 23.22 13.18 -38.17
C ARG A 222 24.08 13.99 -39.14
N GLU A 223 24.91 14.89 -38.63
CA GLU A 223 25.85 15.67 -39.45
C GLU A 223 26.84 14.74 -40.17
N SER A 224 27.36 13.73 -39.48
CA SER A 224 28.26 12.73 -40.08
C SER A 224 27.57 11.94 -41.21
N HIS A 225 26.34 11.46 -40.99
CA HIS A 225 25.60 10.74 -42.02
C HIS A 225 25.21 11.63 -43.20
N GLU A 226 24.84 12.88 -42.95
CA GLU A 226 24.53 13.84 -44.02
C GLU A 226 25.77 14.11 -44.88
N GLN A 227 26.95 14.25 -44.28
CA GLN A 227 28.22 14.38 -45.02
C GLN A 227 28.51 13.13 -45.86
N GLU A 228 28.28 11.93 -45.32
CA GLU A 228 28.48 10.68 -46.06
C GLU A 228 27.51 10.56 -47.25
N ILE A 229 26.22 10.91 -47.04
CA ILE A 229 25.21 10.96 -48.11
C ILE A 229 25.63 11.95 -49.20
N GLN A 230 26.12 13.13 -48.84
CA GLN A 230 26.59 14.13 -49.81
C GLN A 230 27.80 13.64 -50.60
N LEU A 231 28.75 12.93 -49.96
CA LEU A 231 29.89 12.33 -50.65
C LEU A 231 29.46 11.23 -51.63
N ILE A 232 28.54 10.36 -51.23
CA ILE A 232 27.98 9.30 -52.09
C ILE A 232 27.21 9.92 -53.26
N ALA A 233 26.36 10.91 -52.99
CA ALA A 233 25.59 11.61 -54.01
C ALA A 233 26.52 12.30 -55.02
N ALA A 234 27.55 13.00 -54.55
CA ALA A 234 28.54 13.65 -55.42
C ALA A 234 29.34 12.64 -56.26
N ALA A 235 29.66 11.46 -55.71
CA ALA A 235 30.33 10.39 -56.46
C ALA A 235 29.41 9.82 -57.54
N ALA A 236 28.16 9.51 -57.21
CA ALA A 236 27.16 9.01 -58.16
C ALA A 236 26.87 10.03 -59.29
N ASP A 237 26.85 11.32 -58.97
CA ASP A 237 26.64 12.37 -59.97
C ASP A 237 27.84 12.52 -60.93
N ARG A 238 29.06 12.28 -60.45
CA ARG A 238 30.26 12.21 -61.32
C ARG A 238 30.19 11.01 -62.25
N GLU A 239 29.92 9.82 -61.71
CA GLU A 239 29.77 8.59 -62.50
C GLU A 239 28.68 8.74 -63.56
N ARG A 240 27.53 9.32 -63.20
CA ARG A 240 26.45 9.61 -64.14
C ARG A 240 26.90 10.57 -65.26
N LYS A 241 27.63 11.63 -64.93
CA LYS A 241 28.14 12.58 -65.93
C LYS A 241 29.15 11.92 -66.87
N GLU A 242 30.01 11.05 -66.37
CA GLU A 242 30.96 10.27 -67.18
C GLU A 242 30.22 9.35 -68.14
N ILE A 243 29.22 8.58 -67.67
CA ILE A 243 28.40 7.70 -68.51
C ILE A 243 27.64 8.51 -69.58
N VAL A 244 27.09 9.67 -69.24
CA VAL A 244 26.39 10.52 -70.22
C VAL A 244 27.37 11.07 -71.25
N ALA A 245 28.55 11.52 -70.85
CA ALA A 245 29.57 12.02 -71.77
C ALA A 245 30.07 10.93 -72.72
N GLU A 246 30.31 9.71 -72.20
CA GLU A 246 30.70 8.55 -73.00
C GLU A 246 29.61 8.18 -74.02
N ASN A 247 28.34 8.14 -73.60
CA ASN A 247 27.22 7.88 -74.50
C ASN A 247 27.06 8.98 -75.56
N GLN A 248 27.25 10.25 -75.21
CA GLN A 248 27.23 11.36 -76.16
C GLN A 248 28.37 11.25 -77.19
N ALA A 249 29.57 10.86 -76.75
CA ALA A 249 30.71 10.62 -77.63
C ALA A 249 30.43 9.44 -78.59
N ARG A 250 29.88 8.33 -78.08
CA ARG A 250 29.49 7.17 -78.89
C ARG A 250 28.42 7.54 -79.93
N MET A 251 27.40 8.32 -79.53
CA MET A 251 26.36 8.81 -80.44
C MET A 251 26.91 9.79 -81.49
N ALA A 252 27.85 10.65 -81.14
CA ALA A 252 28.50 11.55 -82.09
C ALA A 252 29.35 10.78 -83.10
N ALA A 253 30.10 9.76 -82.65
CA ALA A 253 30.86 8.88 -83.52
C ALA A 253 29.96 8.13 -84.52
N LEU A 254 28.87 7.52 -84.03
CA LEU A 254 27.88 6.86 -84.87
C LEU A 254 27.25 7.81 -85.90
N LYS A 255 26.92 9.05 -85.52
CA LYS A 255 26.41 10.06 -86.45
C LYS A 255 27.43 10.43 -87.52
N ALA A 256 28.70 10.59 -87.14
CA ALA A 256 29.77 10.91 -88.10
C ALA A 256 29.99 9.77 -89.09
N GLU A 257 29.93 8.51 -88.62
CA GLU A 257 30.01 7.32 -89.46
C GLU A 257 28.84 7.23 -90.44
N LEU A 258 27.61 7.43 -89.95
CA LEU A 258 26.40 7.43 -90.77
C LEU A 258 26.37 8.59 -91.78
N GLN A 259 26.89 9.76 -91.41
CA GLN A 259 27.05 10.87 -92.34
C GLN A 259 28.09 10.57 -93.42
N ALA A 260 29.25 10.02 -93.03
CA ALA A 260 30.29 9.62 -93.99
C ALA A 260 29.78 8.56 -94.97
N GLU A 261 28.97 7.62 -94.49
CA GLU A 261 28.30 6.61 -95.32
C GLU A 261 27.27 7.25 -96.27
N SER A 262 26.46 8.19 -95.78
CA SER A 262 25.51 8.93 -96.62
C SER A 262 26.19 9.77 -97.71
N GLU A 263 27.33 10.40 -97.40
CA GLU A 263 28.13 11.13 -98.36
C GLU A 263 28.80 10.20 -99.38
N ALA A 264 29.23 9.01 -98.95
CA ALA A 264 29.74 7.99 -99.86
C ALA A 264 28.66 7.49 -100.82
N ILE A 265 27.43 7.31 -100.32
CA ILE A 265 26.26 6.94 -101.14
C ILE A 265 25.93 8.04 -102.14
N GLU A 266 25.87 9.31 -101.73
CA GLU A 266 25.61 10.43 -102.66
C GLU A 266 26.73 10.59 -103.69
N ARG A 267 28.00 10.45 -103.31
CA ARG A 267 29.12 10.43 -104.29
C ARG A 267 28.98 9.29 -105.29
N LYS A 268 28.57 8.10 -104.83
CA LYS A 268 28.32 6.94 -105.70
C LYS A 268 27.16 7.22 -106.64
N LYS A 269 26.09 7.86 -106.16
CA LYS A 269 24.92 8.27 -106.95
C LYS A 269 25.27 9.36 -107.97
N ASP A 270 26.07 10.35 -107.61
CA ASP A 270 26.58 11.38 -108.53
C ASP A 270 27.50 10.78 -109.59
N ALA A 271 28.39 9.86 -109.21
CA ALA A 271 29.23 9.13 -110.16
C ALA A 271 28.39 8.30 -111.14
N LEU A 272 27.36 7.60 -110.65
CA LEU A 272 26.40 6.88 -111.49
C LEU A 272 25.56 7.84 -112.35
N GLY A 273 25.24 9.04 -111.86
CA GLY A 273 24.56 10.10 -112.61
C GLY A 273 25.42 10.67 -113.74
N GLN A 274 26.71 10.90 -113.49
CA GLN A 274 27.68 11.31 -114.51
C GLN A 274 27.92 10.21 -115.55
N GLU A 275 28.03 8.96 -115.11
CA GLU A 275 28.12 7.80 -116.02
C GLU A 275 26.87 7.72 -116.91
N ARG A 276 25.68 7.92 -116.34
CA ARG A 276 24.43 8.00 -117.10
C ARG A 276 24.42 9.17 -118.08
N GLN A 277 24.93 10.34 -117.68
CA GLN A 277 24.99 11.51 -118.55
C GLN A 277 25.96 11.30 -119.72
N LEU A 278 27.14 10.72 -119.45
CA LEU A 278 28.11 10.33 -120.49
C LEU A 278 27.50 9.31 -121.46
N LEU A 279 26.77 8.31 -120.96
CA LEU A 279 26.06 7.34 -121.80
C LEU A 279 24.97 8.01 -122.66
N VAL A 280 24.25 9.01 -122.11
CA VAL A 280 23.25 9.77 -122.87
C VAL A 280 23.91 10.64 -123.93
N ASP A 281 25.04 11.27 -123.63
CA ASP A 281 25.76 12.13 -124.57
C ASP A 281 26.47 11.30 -125.66
N ASP A 282 27.04 10.14 -125.33
CA ASP A 282 27.57 9.17 -126.30
C ASP A 282 26.44 8.62 -127.18
N SER A 283 25.28 8.30 -126.59
CA SER A 283 24.11 7.87 -127.35
C SER A 283 23.60 8.97 -128.26
N ARG A 284 23.63 10.23 -127.82
CA ARG A 284 23.25 11.39 -128.63
C ARG A 284 24.24 11.66 -129.78
N ARG A 285 25.54 11.56 -129.51
CA ARG A 285 26.60 11.64 -130.52
C ARG A 285 26.47 10.49 -131.53
N LEU A 286 26.22 9.26 -131.06
CA LEU A 286 25.97 8.12 -131.92
C LEU A 286 24.70 8.33 -132.75
N MET A 287 23.64 8.94 -132.20
CA MET A 287 22.41 9.27 -132.95
C MET A 287 22.60 10.41 -133.95
N ASP A 288 23.50 11.36 -133.70
CA ASP A 288 23.88 12.41 -134.66
C ASP A 288 24.77 11.83 -135.77
N GLU A 289 25.74 10.95 -135.44
CA GLU A 289 26.52 10.16 -136.41
C GLU A 289 25.61 9.20 -137.22
N LEU A 290 24.56 8.65 -136.58
CA LEU A 290 23.53 7.83 -137.22
C LEU A 290 22.66 8.68 -138.16
N ALA A 291 22.24 9.88 -137.74
CA ALA A 291 21.41 10.78 -138.54
C ALA A 291 22.14 11.29 -139.80
N GLU A 292 23.46 11.41 -139.74
CA GLU A 292 24.32 11.74 -140.88
C GLU A 292 24.52 10.54 -141.82
N LYS A 293 24.64 9.31 -141.29
CA LYS A 293 24.73 8.06 -142.08
C LYS A 293 23.39 7.61 -142.68
N VAL A 294 22.27 7.83 -141.99
CA VAL A 294 20.92 7.43 -142.40
C VAL A 294 20.38 8.31 -143.55
N ARG A 295 21.03 9.43 -143.87
CA ARG A 295 20.79 10.16 -145.13
C ARG A 295 21.42 9.50 -146.36
N SER A 296 22.37 8.57 -146.24
CA SER A 296 22.98 7.91 -147.42
C SER A 296 22.43 6.53 -147.76
N ASP A 297 21.86 5.77 -146.83
CA ASP A 297 21.48 4.36 -147.10
C ASP A 297 20.19 3.92 -146.39
N ASN A 298 19.05 4.16 -147.04
CA ASN A 298 17.72 3.74 -146.60
C ASN A 298 17.34 2.37 -147.23
N ALA A 299 17.37 1.32 -146.42
CA ALA A 299 16.43 0.17 -146.45
C ALA A 299 16.83 -0.95 -145.46
N ALA A 300 18.10 -1.05 -145.04
CA ALA A 300 18.58 -2.13 -144.16
C ALA A 300 18.57 -1.79 -142.65
N PHE A 301 18.26 -0.54 -142.28
CA PHE A 301 18.43 -0.03 -140.90
C PHE A 301 17.26 -0.33 -139.96
N ALA A 302 16.06 -0.61 -140.48
CA ALA A 302 14.88 -0.85 -139.66
C ALA A 302 15.00 -2.14 -138.82
N GLU A 303 15.56 -3.21 -139.38
CA GLU A 303 15.70 -4.50 -138.68
C GLU A 303 16.88 -4.53 -137.69
N PHE A 304 17.90 -3.69 -137.90
CA PHE A 304 19.04 -3.58 -136.99
C PHE A 304 18.73 -2.69 -135.78
N ALA A 305 17.97 -1.60 -135.98
CA ALA A 305 17.56 -0.70 -134.90
C ALA A 305 16.61 -1.41 -133.90
N GLU A 306 15.65 -2.20 -134.38
CA GLU A 306 14.73 -2.94 -133.52
C GLU A 306 15.47 -3.94 -132.62
N ARG A 307 16.43 -4.71 -133.17
CA ARG A 307 17.25 -5.64 -132.37
C ARG A 307 18.21 -4.96 -131.39
N GLN A 308 18.69 -3.75 -131.70
CA GLN A 308 19.55 -2.98 -130.79
C GLN A 308 18.75 -2.36 -129.64
N PHE A 309 17.55 -1.83 -129.93
CA PHE A 309 16.64 -1.34 -128.89
C PHE A 309 16.15 -2.45 -127.97
N GLU A 310 15.85 -3.64 -128.50
CA GLU A 310 15.49 -4.80 -127.67
C GLU A 310 16.64 -5.26 -126.76
N ARG A 311 17.89 -5.26 -127.26
CA ARG A 311 19.07 -5.55 -126.41
C ARG A 311 19.26 -4.50 -125.32
N GLN A 312 19.18 -3.23 -125.67
CA GLN A 312 19.39 -2.15 -124.71
C GLN A 312 18.24 -2.06 -123.69
N ALA A 313 17.00 -2.37 -124.10
CA ALA A 313 15.87 -2.50 -123.20
C ALA A 313 16.05 -3.70 -122.24
N ALA A 314 16.54 -4.84 -122.74
CA ALA A 314 16.84 -6.01 -121.91
C ALA A 314 17.99 -5.72 -120.92
N GLU A 315 19.05 -5.03 -121.34
CA GLU A 315 20.15 -4.62 -120.46
C GLU A 315 19.71 -3.63 -119.39
N ASN A 316 18.89 -2.63 -119.76
CA ASN A 316 18.33 -1.68 -118.80
C ASN A 316 17.38 -2.36 -117.81
N GLN A 317 16.56 -3.31 -118.28
CA GLN A 317 15.68 -4.10 -117.43
C GLN A 317 16.49 -4.96 -116.44
N ALA A 318 17.56 -5.62 -116.90
CA ALA A 318 18.47 -6.37 -116.03
C ALA A 318 19.16 -5.47 -115.00
N ARG A 319 19.55 -4.25 -115.38
CA ARG A 319 20.14 -3.27 -114.44
C ARG A 319 19.14 -2.76 -113.41
N ILE A 320 17.87 -2.55 -113.80
CA ILE A 320 16.80 -2.19 -112.86
C ILE A 320 16.53 -3.33 -111.87
N GLU A 321 16.51 -4.57 -112.35
CA GLU A 321 16.34 -5.75 -111.50
C GLU A 321 17.53 -5.94 -110.53
N ALA A 322 18.76 -5.69 -110.98
CA ALA A 322 19.94 -5.69 -110.13
C ALA A 322 19.89 -4.60 -109.03
N LEU A 323 19.50 -3.36 -109.38
CA LEU A 323 19.36 -2.28 -108.40
C LEU A 323 18.22 -2.53 -107.41
N ARG A 324 17.14 -3.18 -107.84
CA ARG A 324 16.06 -3.62 -106.93
C ARG A 324 16.54 -4.70 -105.96
N ALA A 325 17.38 -5.63 -106.42
CA ALA A 325 17.98 -6.63 -105.57
C ALA A 325 18.96 -6.02 -104.55
N GLU A 326 19.77 -5.03 -104.97
CA GLU A 326 20.65 -4.28 -104.06
C GLU A 326 19.85 -3.48 -103.02
N LEU A 327 18.77 -2.81 -103.42
CA LEU A 327 17.90 -2.09 -102.48
C LEU A 327 17.26 -3.02 -101.46
N ALA A 328 16.74 -4.17 -101.92
CA ALA A 328 16.16 -5.17 -101.03
C ALA A 328 17.19 -5.74 -100.03
N ALA A 329 18.43 -5.96 -100.47
CA ALA A 329 19.51 -6.40 -99.59
C ALA A 329 19.90 -5.33 -98.54
N GLU A 330 19.87 -4.05 -98.91
CA GLU A 330 20.16 -2.96 -97.98
C GLU A 330 19.01 -2.71 -97.00
N GLU A 331 17.75 -2.87 -97.43
CA GLU A 331 16.58 -2.87 -96.54
C GLU A 331 16.67 -4.00 -95.52
N GLU A 332 17.05 -5.22 -95.94
CA GLU A 332 17.29 -6.35 -95.04
C GLU A 332 18.40 -6.04 -94.02
N ARG A 333 19.49 -5.38 -94.45
CA ARG A 333 20.58 -4.97 -93.56
C ARG A 333 20.15 -3.93 -92.53
N ILE A 334 19.30 -2.98 -92.92
CA ILE A 334 18.71 -1.99 -92.00
C ILE A 334 17.82 -2.69 -90.96
N ASP A 335 17.01 -3.66 -91.38
CA ASP A 335 16.16 -4.44 -90.48
C ASP A 335 17.00 -5.27 -89.49
N GLU A 336 18.11 -5.87 -89.95
CA GLU A 336 19.06 -6.58 -89.08
C GLU A 336 19.71 -5.65 -88.03
N LEU A 337 20.11 -4.44 -88.43
CA LEU A 337 20.68 -3.44 -87.52
C LEU A 337 19.64 -2.94 -86.51
N ALA A 338 18.41 -2.69 -86.95
CA ALA A 338 17.31 -2.31 -86.07
C ALA A 338 17.00 -3.41 -85.05
N ALA A 339 16.98 -4.68 -85.48
CA ALA A 339 16.85 -5.83 -84.59
C ALA A 339 18.06 -6.01 -83.65
N GLY A 340 19.27 -5.65 -84.09
CA GLY A 340 20.46 -5.60 -83.25
C GLY A 340 20.36 -4.56 -82.13
N LEU A 341 19.97 -3.32 -82.47
CA LEU A 341 19.77 -2.23 -81.52
C LEU A 341 18.64 -2.52 -80.53
N ALA A 342 17.54 -3.14 -80.99
CA ALA A 342 16.45 -3.57 -80.11
C ALA A 342 16.94 -4.59 -79.07
N ARG A 343 17.80 -5.54 -79.48
CA ARG A 343 18.43 -6.52 -78.58
C ARG A 343 19.37 -5.86 -77.58
N GLU A 344 20.23 -4.95 -78.01
CA GLU A 344 21.15 -4.21 -77.11
C GLU A 344 20.37 -3.38 -76.08
N ARG A 345 19.31 -2.70 -76.51
CA ARG A 345 18.43 -1.94 -75.61
C ARG A 345 17.74 -2.86 -74.59
N GLN A 346 17.28 -4.03 -75.01
CA GLN A 346 16.67 -5.00 -74.12
C GLN A 346 17.67 -5.52 -73.07
N LEU A 347 18.91 -5.84 -73.48
CA LEU A 347 19.98 -6.25 -72.55
C LEU A 347 20.31 -5.16 -71.53
N LEU A 348 20.32 -3.88 -71.95
CA LEU A 348 20.53 -2.76 -71.02
C LEU A 348 19.38 -2.59 -70.03
N ILE A 349 18.13 -2.80 -70.45
CA ILE A 349 16.98 -2.78 -69.55
C ILE A 349 17.10 -3.90 -68.52
N GLU A 350 17.41 -5.12 -68.95
CA GLU A 350 17.59 -6.28 -68.07
C GLU A 350 18.76 -6.09 -67.09
N ALA A 351 19.89 -5.56 -67.56
CA ALA A 351 21.05 -5.25 -66.72
C ALA A 351 20.73 -4.17 -65.66
N ASN A 352 20.00 -3.12 -66.05
CA ASN A 352 19.59 -2.08 -65.11
C ASN A 352 18.55 -2.58 -64.11
N GLN A 353 17.62 -3.44 -64.53
CA GLN A 353 16.67 -4.10 -63.63
C GLN A 353 17.39 -5.02 -62.63
N ALA A 354 18.37 -5.80 -63.08
CA ALA A 354 19.18 -6.62 -62.19
C ALA A 354 19.95 -5.78 -61.15
N LYS A 355 20.54 -4.65 -61.57
CA LYS A 355 21.24 -3.72 -60.68
C LYS A 355 20.29 -3.06 -59.66
N LEU A 356 19.05 -2.73 -60.06
CA LEU A 356 18.02 -2.23 -59.16
C LEU A 356 17.64 -3.27 -58.09
N VAL A 357 17.43 -4.53 -58.50
CA VAL A 357 17.13 -5.62 -57.57
C VAL A 357 18.30 -5.84 -56.58
N GLU A 358 19.54 -5.77 -57.05
CA GLU A 358 20.72 -5.86 -56.18
C GLU A 358 20.79 -4.70 -55.16
N LEU A 359 20.53 -3.47 -55.61
CA LEU A 359 20.52 -2.30 -54.73
C LEU A 359 19.38 -2.37 -53.70
N GLU A 360 18.19 -2.82 -54.10
CA GLU A 360 17.08 -3.05 -53.17
C GLU A 360 17.41 -4.11 -52.12
N ALA A 361 18.06 -5.22 -52.52
CA ALA A 361 18.51 -6.24 -51.59
C ALA A 361 19.53 -5.69 -50.58
N ARG A 362 20.53 -4.90 -51.03
CA ARG A 362 21.49 -4.23 -50.13
C ARG A 362 20.82 -3.23 -49.20
N TYR A 363 19.82 -2.50 -49.69
CA TYR A 363 19.05 -1.56 -48.87
C TYR A 363 18.26 -2.29 -47.77
N GLN A 364 17.58 -3.39 -48.10
CA GLN A 364 16.87 -4.20 -47.10
C GLN A 364 17.83 -4.79 -46.07
N GLN A 365 18.98 -5.32 -46.52
CA GLN A 365 20.01 -5.82 -45.62
C GLN A 365 20.49 -4.73 -44.64
N ARG A 366 20.82 -3.52 -45.13
CA ARG A 366 21.22 -2.41 -44.25
C ARG A 366 20.11 -2.00 -43.28
N ARG A 367 18.86 -2.05 -43.71
CA ARG A 367 17.72 -1.74 -42.86
C ARG A 367 17.58 -2.76 -41.73
N GLU A 368 17.77 -4.04 -42.02
CA GLU A 368 17.80 -5.11 -41.02
C GLU A 368 18.97 -4.93 -40.04
N GLU A 369 20.16 -4.59 -40.54
CA GLU A 369 21.34 -4.28 -39.70
C GLU A 369 21.08 -3.08 -38.76
N ILE A 370 20.45 -2.01 -39.25
CA ILE A 370 20.07 -0.85 -38.43
C ILE A 370 19.02 -1.25 -37.39
N SER A 371 18.03 -2.06 -37.76
CA SER A 371 17.02 -2.56 -36.83
C SER A 371 17.64 -3.39 -35.71
N ALA A 372 18.57 -4.30 -36.04
CA ALA A 372 19.29 -5.10 -35.06
C ALA A 372 20.20 -4.23 -34.15
N ALA A 373 20.84 -3.21 -34.71
CA ALA A 373 21.62 -2.24 -33.94
C ALA A 373 20.75 -1.42 -32.97
N GLN A 374 19.51 -1.10 -33.35
CA GLN A 374 18.55 -0.44 -32.46
C GLN A 374 18.10 -1.37 -31.33
N GLU A 375 17.74 -2.62 -31.64
CA GLU A 375 17.37 -3.60 -30.61
C GLU A 375 18.50 -3.83 -29.60
N THR A 376 19.76 -3.87 -30.04
CA THR A 376 20.91 -3.98 -29.12
C THR A 376 21.12 -2.73 -28.27
N LEU A 377 20.90 -1.52 -28.81
CA LEU A 377 20.98 -0.29 -28.03
C LEU A 377 19.88 -0.22 -26.96
N ASP A 378 18.66 -0.62 -27.31
CA ASP A 378 17.53 -0.68 -26.38
C ASP A 378 17.82 -1.70 -25.26
N ALA A 379 18.36 -2.87 -25.59
CA ALA A 379 18.76 -3.87 -24.60
C ALA A 379 19.87 -3.37 -23.64
N ILE A 380 20.82 -2.56 -24.13
CA ILE A 380 21.85 -1.94 -23.29
C ILE A 380 21.22 -0.90 -22.35
N ALA A 381 20.30 -0.07 -22.86
CA ALA A 381 19.61 0.93 -22.04
C ALA A 381 18.78 0.28 -20.93
N ASP A 382 18.09 -0.83 -21.22
CA ASP A 382 17.36 -1.62 -20.23
C ASP A 382 18.30 -2.21 -19.17
N ALA A 383 19.44 -2.76 -19.58
CA ALA A 383 20.44 -3.30 -18.66
C ALA A 383 21.07 -2.21 -17.76
N GLU A 384 21.33 -1.02 -18.28
CA GLU A 384 21.81 0.12 -17.49
C GLU A 384 20.77 0.59 -16.48
N ALA A 385 19.49 0.64 -16.88
CA ALA A 385 18.39 0.98 -15.97
C ALA A 385 18.26 -0.04 -14.83
N GLU A 386 18.40 -1.33 -15.12
CA GLU A 386 18.39 -2.39 -14.10
C GLU A 386 19.59 -2.27 -13.15
N ALA A 387 20.80 -2.03 -13.67
CA ALA A 387 22.00 -1.82 -12.86
C ALA A 387 21.86 -0.61 -11.91
N GLN A 388 21.28 0.49 -12.39
CA GLN A 388 21.00 1.67 -11.56
C GLN A 388 19.96 1.37 -10.47
N ALA A 389 18.91 0.59 -10.79
CA ALA A 389 17.92 0.18 -9.81
C ALA A 389 18.54 -0.71 -8.71
N GLN A 390 19.44 -1.63 -9.08
CA GLN A 390 20.19 -2.46 -8.13
C GLN A 390 21.13 -1.62 -7.24
N ALA A 391 21.81 -0.62 -7.81
CA ALA A 391 22.66 0.30 -7.04
C ALA A 391 21.86 1.10 -6.01
N ARG A 392 20.67 1.60 -6.38
CA ARG A 392 19.76 2.30 -5.46
C ARG A 392 19.27 1.38 -4.34
N LEU A 393 18.92 0.14 -4.67
CA LEU A 393 18.52 -0.85 -3.67
C LEU A 393 19.66 -1.14 -2.68
N GLY A 394 20.90 -1.29 -3.19
CA GLY A 394 22.09 -1.47 -2.36
C GLY A 394 22.32 -0.30 -1.39
N ALA A 395 22.24 0.93 -1.88
CA ALA A 395 22.39 2.12 -1.05
C ALA A 395 21.29 2.22 0.03
N ALA A 396 20.04 1.89 -0.31
CA ALA A 396 18.93 1.88 0.64
C ALA A 396 19.12 0.83 1.74
N LEU A 397 19.60 -0.38 1.39
CA LEU A 397 19.90 -1.44 2.35
C LEU A 397 21.05 -1.05 3.30
N GLN A 398 22.08 -0.37 2.78
CA GLN A 398 23.17 0.13 3.62
C GLN A 398 22.69 1.20 4.60
N ALA A 399 21.87 2.16 4.15
CA ALA A 399 21.30 3.18 5.02
C ALA A 399 20.42 2.56 6.14
N LEU A 400 19.63 1.53 5.80
CA LEU A 400 18.84 0.79 6.79
C LEU A 400 19.72 0.07 7.82
N ALA A 401 20.85 -0.49 7.39
CA ALA A 401 21.81 -1.14 8.28
C ALA A 401 22.48 -0.15 9.24
N GLU A 402 22.86 1.03 8.75
CA GLU A 402 23.41 2.11 9.58
C GLU A 402 22.41 2.61 10.62
N GLU A 403 21.14 2.79 10.23
CA GLU A 403 20.11 3.23 11.17
C GLU A 403 19.81 2.17 12.22
N ARG A 404 19.80 0.88 11.83
CA ARG A 404 19.66 -0.23 12.78
C ARG A 404 20.83 -0.27 13.78
N ALA A 405 22.05 0.01 13.34
CA ALA A 405 23.21 0.11 14.21
C ALA A 405 23.05 1.25 15.22
N ARG A 406 22.62 2.44 14.77
CA ARG A 406 22.34 3.58 15.67
C ARG A 406 21.28 3.28 16.72
N VAL A 407 20.18 2.63 16.31
CA VAL A 407 19.13 2.24 17.26
C VAL A 407 19.67 1.24 18.29
N SER A 408 20.51 0.29 17.86
CA SER A 408 21.17 -0.64 18.78
C SER A 408 22.05 0.07 19.79
N ASP A 409 22.89 1.02 19.35
CA ASP A 409 23.74 1.81 20.24
C ASP A 409 22.91 2.61 21.26
N ILE A 410 21.81 3.23 20.82
CA ILE A 410 20.91 3.97 21.72
C ILE A 410 20.30 3.04 22.78
N LEU A 411 19.85 1.85 22.39
CA LEU A 411 19.29 0.86 23.32
C LEU A 411 20.34 0.38 24.33
N GLU A 412 21.57 0.08 23.89
CA GLU A 412 22.66 -0.27 24.80
C GLU A 412 22.97 0.86 25.79
N THR A 413 22.88 2.12 25.36
CA THR A 413 23.12 3.28 26.22
C THR A 413 22.02 3.44 27.27
N ILE A 414 20.75 3.21 26.89
CA ILE A 414 19.61 3.25 27.80
C ILE A 414 19.72 2.11 28.83
N ASP A 415 20.00 0.89 28.37
CA ASP A 415 20.17 -0.27 29.25
C ASP A 415 21.32 -0.06 30.25
N ALA A 416 22.45 0.48 29.79
CA ALA A 416 23.58 0.81 30.66
C ALA A 416 23.22 1.88 31.71
N ALA A 417 22.47 2.91 31.34
CA ALA A 417 22.02 3.95 32.25
C ALA A 417 21.01 3.43 33.28
N ASP A 418 20.10 2.53 32.89
CA ASP A 418 19.13 1.91 33.79
C ASP A 418 19.79 0.95 34.77
N VAL A 419 20.77 0.14 34.31
CA VAL A 419 21.58 -0.71 35.18
C VAL A 419 22.39 0.13 36.17
N ALA A 420 22.97 1.26 35.74
CA ALA A 420 23.69 2.17 36.63
C ALA A 420 22.77 2.80 37.69
N ARG A 421 21.57 3.25 37.30
CA ARG A 421 20.55 3.80 38.23
C ARG A 421 20.11 2.77 39.26
N ARG A 422 19.80 1.54 38.83
CA ARG A 422 19.42 0.44 39.74
C ARG A 422 20.54 0.09 40.71
N THR A 423 21.79 0.03 40.24
CA THR A 423 22.96 -0.23 41.09
C THR A 423 23.12 0.84 42.16
N ALA A 424 23.07 2.13 41.79
CA ALA A 424 23.18 3.23 42.75
C ALA A 424 22.05 3.23 43.79
N ARG A 425 20.81 2.96 43.36
CA ARG A 425 19.64 2.80 44.26
C ARG A 425 19.83 1.63 45.22
N ARG A 426 20.32 0.48 44.72
CA ARG A 426 20.64 -0.69 45.54
C ARG A 426 21.74 -0.43 46.56
N GLU A 427 22.79 0.29 46.18
CA GLU A 427 23.86 0.72 47.10
C GLU A 427 23.33 1.65 48.19
N SER A 428 22.48 2.62 47.82
CA SER A 428 21.83 3.53 48.78
C SER A 428 20.96 2.77 49.79
N VAL A 429 20.14 1.83 49.32
CA VAL A 429 19.29 0.99 50.18
C VAL A 429 20.13 0.08 51.06
N THR A 430 21.17 -0.54 50.50
CA THR A 430 22.09 -1.41 51.26
C THR A 430 22.79 -0.61 52.36
N SER A 431 23.25 0.61 52.06
CA SER A 431 23.88 1.50 53.04
C SER A 431 22.91 1.96 54.13
N ALA A 432 21.64 2.19 53.81
CA ALA A 432 20.62 2.54 54.78
C ALA A 432 20.29 1.37 55.72
N LEU A 433 20.41 0.13 55.23
CA LEU A 433 20.13 -1.09 55.96
C LEU A 433 21.35 -1.71 56.66
N SER A 434 22.57 -1.22 56.40
CA SER A 434 23.81 -1.72 57.01
C SER A 434 24.18 -1.05 58.34
N VAL A 435 23.28 -0.27 58.94
CA VAL A 435 23.51 0.39 60.24
C VAL A 435 23.66 -0.66 61.33
N ASP A 436 24.61 -0.55 62.25
CA ASP A 436 24.89 -1.60 63.26
C ASP A 436 23.73 -1.82 64.26
N ASP A 437 22.93 -0.77 64.50
CA ASP A 437 21.80 -0.80 65.42
C ASP A 437 20.54 -1.40 64.76
N ALA A 438 20.01 -2.49 65.36
CA ALA A 438 18.86 -3.21 64.84
C ALA A 438 17.57 -2.37 64.79
N ALA A 439 17.37 -1.44 65.74
CA ALA A 439 16.19 -0.58 65.75
C ALA A 439 16.28 0.49 64.64
N GLN A 440 17.47 1.03 64.39
CA GLN A 440 17.70 1.95 63.27
C GLN A 440 17.53 1.26 61.91
N ARG A 441 18.01 0.02 61.77
CA ARG A 441 17.75 -0.80 60.55
C ARG A 441 16.26 -1.03 60.32
N ALA A 442 15.52 -1.39 61.37
CA ALA A 442 14.08 -1.61 61.28
C ALA A 442 13.34 -0.33 60.88
N ALA A 443 13.68 0.81 61.48
CA ALA A 443 13.10 2.09 61.11
C ALA A 443 13.41 2.50 59.66
N ALA A 444 14.65 2.29 59.21
CA ALA A 444 15.05 2.56 57.82
C ALA A 444 14.29 1.66 56.83
N PHE A 445 14.15 0.37 57.14
CA PHE A 445 13.39 -0.56 56.30
C PHE A 445 11.91 -0.20 56.25
N SER A 446 11.26 0.07 57.39
CA SER A 446 9.86 0.50 57.43
C SER A 446 9.63 1.81 56.66
N SER A 447 10.58 2.74 56.72
CA SER A 447 10.50 3.98 55.93
C SER A 447 10.60 3.73 54.43
N LEU A 448 11.41 2.75 53.99
CA LEU A 448 11.52 2.36 52.58
C LEU A 448 10.25 1.64 52.10
N LEU A 449 9.62 0.83 52.96
CA LEU A 449 8.36 0.16 52.63
C LEU A 449 7.17 1.13 52.55
N ALA A 450 7.16 2.16 53.40
CA ALA A 450 6.10 3.18 53.42
C ALA A 450 6.23 4.23 52.30
N GLY A 451 7.35 4.23 51.55
CA GLY A 451 7.56 5.15 50.43
C GLY A 451 6.75 4.78 49.19
N ASP A 452 6.46 5.79 48.37
CA ASP A 452 5.70 5.63 47.11
C ASP A 452 6.56 5.06 45.97
N ASP A 453 7.90 5.07 46.08
CA ASP A 453 8.80 4.52 45.07
C ASP A 453 8.80 2.98 45.13
N GLU A 454 7.99 2.36 44.26
CA GLU A 454 7.86 0.92 44.15
C GLU A 454 9.18 0.21 43.84
N GLU A 455 10.09 0.84 43.08
CA GLU A 455 11.38 0.23 42.74
C GLU A 455 12.30 0.20 43.97
N LEU A 456 12.38 1.29 44.73
CA LEU A 456 13.14 1.32 45.99
C LEU A 456 12.57 0.35 47.03
N ARG A 457 11.24 0.24 47.13
CA ARG A 457 10.58 -0.74 47.99
C ARG A 457 10.96 -2.17 47.59
N ASN A 458 10.89 -2.49 46.29
CA ASN A 458 11.26 -3.80 45.77
C ASN A 458 12.75 -4.13 46.02
N ILE A 459 13.64 -3.16 45.81
CA ILE A 459 15.08 -3.29 46.10
C ILE A 459 15.32 -3.53 47.59
N ALA A 460 14.62 -2.80 48.48
CA ALA A 460 14.73 -2.97 49.93
C ALA A 460 14.32 -4.37 50.37
N ILE A 461 13.19 -4.87 49.87
CA ILE A 461 12.72 -6.23 50.12
C ILE A 461 13.75 -7.25 49.64
N GLU A 462 14.27 -7.10 48.41
CA GLU A 462 15.29 -8.00 47.84
C GLU A 462 16.56 -8.04 48.70
N VAL A 463 17.06 -6.86 49.11
CA VAL A 463 18.27 -6.73 49.93
C VAL A 463 18.08 -7.40 51.29
N VAL A 464 16.95 -7.19 51.97
CA VAL A 464 16.67 -7.84 53.27
C VAL A 464 16.58 -9.35 53.11
N LEU A 465 15.82 -9.84 52.13
CA LEU A 465 15.68 -11.29 51.87
C LEU A 465 17.03 -11.96 51.57
N LYS A 466 17.93 -11.29 50.83
CA LYS A 466 19.27 -11.83 50.52
C LYS A 466 20.29 -11.68 51.65
N SER A 467 20.16 -10.65 52.47
CA SER A 467 21.11 -10.35 53.55
C SER A 467 21.00 -11.31 54.75
N GLY A 468 19.86 -11.99 54.91
CA GLY A 468 19.62 -12.90 56.02
C GLY A 468 19.48 -12.21 57.39
N VAL A 469 19.21 -10.90 57.42
CA VAL A 469 19.00 -10.14 58.67
C VAL A 469 17.71 -10.63 59.33
N ALA A 470 17.85 -11.49 60.35
CA ALA A 470 16.76 -12.24 60.97
C ALA A 470 15.65 -11.32 61.52
N GLU A 471 15.99 -10.15 62.05
CA GLU A 471 15.01 -9.24 62.66
C GLU A 471 14.06 -8.58 61.65
N LEU A 472 14.47 -8.46 60.39
CA LEU A 472 13.68 -7.81 59.33
C LEU A 472 13.05 -8.79 58.35
N LYS A 473 13.52 -10.05 58.37
CA LYS A 473 13.17 -11.07 57.41
C LYS A 473 11.66 -11.35 57.35
N GLY A 474 11.00 -11.43 58.51
CA GLY A 474 9.55 -11.64 58.57
C GLY A 474 8.75 -10.52 57.88
N MET A 475 9.12 -9.26 58.12
CA MET A 475 8.48 -8.12 57.45
C MET A 475 8.75 -8.12 55.94
N ALA A 476 9.98 -8.41 55.53
CA ALA A 476 10.33 -8.47 54.11
C ALA A 476 9.61 -9.60 53.37
N VAL A 477 9.43 -10.76 54.01
CA VAL A 477 8.65 -11.89 53.48
C VAL A 477 7.18 -11.53 53.30
N GLU A 478 6.55 -10.91 54.31
CA GLU A 478 5.14 -10.50 54.20
C GLU A 478 4.94 -9.47 53.10
N GLU A 479 5.83 -8.48 53.01
CA GLU A 479 5.70 -7.43 52.02
C GLU A 479 6.02 -7.91 50.61
N ALA A 480 6.99 -8.81 50.44
CA ALA A 480 7.27 -9.49 49.18
C ALA A 480 6.08 -10.30 48.66
N LEU A 481 5.35 -10.99 49.54
CA LEU A 481 4.14 -11.75 49.18
C LEU A 481 2.99 -10.82 48.78
N ARG A 482 2.90 -9.63 49.38
CA ARG A 482 1.94 -8.59 48.99
C ARG A 482 2.36 -7.84 47.73
N SER A 483 3.66 -7.79 47.43
CA SER A 483 4.20 -7.14 46.24
C SER A 483 3.64 -7.81 44.98
N GLY A 484 3.36 -7.04 43.92
CA GLY A 484 3.02 -7.58 42.61
C GLY A 484 4.22 -8.18 41.87
N ASN A 485 5.41 -8.19 42.48
CA ASN A 485 6.67 -8.59 41.86
C ASN A 485 6.91 -10.10 42.05
N GLY A 486 6.71 -10.88 40.98
CA GLY A 486 6.82 -12.33 41.03
C GLY A 486 8.18 -12.85 41.50
N GLN A 487 9.28 -12.15 41.23
CA GLN A 487 10.61 -12.57 41.68
C GLN A 487 10.77 -12.43 43.21
N LEU A 488 10.20 -11.37 43.81
CA LEU A 488 10.21 -11.18 45.25
C LEU A 488 9.29 -12.17 45.96
N GLN A 489 8.11 -12.43 45.39
CA GLN A 489 7.21 -13.47 45.88
C GLN A 489 7.91 -14.83 45.92
N GLU A 490 8.63 -15.19 44.84
CA GLU A 490 9.38 -16.45 44.77
C GLU A 490 10.45 -16.55 45.87
N MET A 491 11.21 -15.47 46.08
CA MET A 491 12.22 -15.41 47.15
C MET A 491 11.57 -15.53 48.54
N ALA A 492 10.46 -14.84 48.79
CA ALA A 492 9.78 -14.85 50.08
C ALA A 492 9.11 -16.20 50.38
N LEU A 493 8.55 -16.87 49.37
CA LEU A 493 8.06 -18.24 49.51
C LEU A 493 9.19 -19.18 49.84
N SER A 494 10.33 -19.07 49.13
CA SER A 494 11.49 -19.91 49.43
C SER A 494 11.93 -19.73 50.88
N GLU A 495 11.91 -18.51 51.41
CA GLU A 495 12.23 -18.27 52.82
C GLU A 495 11.19 -18.82 53.79
N ARG A 496 9.88 -18.62 53.54
CA ARG A 496 8.82 -19.24 54.37
C ARG A 496 8.92 -20.75 54.40
N ILE A 497 9.17 -21.36 53.24
CA ILE A 497 9.31 -22.80 53.10
C ILE A 497 10.56 -23.30 53.87
N ASN A 498 11.64 -22.53 53.89
CA ASN A 498 12.84 -22.86 54.65
C ASN A 498 12.63 -22.73 56.17
N GLU A 499 11.75 -21.84 56.62
CA GLU A 499 11.40 -21.62 58.04
C GLU A 499 10.30 -22.56 58.54
N ALA A 500 9.45 -23.06 57.65
CA ALA A 500 8.36 -23.97 57.99
C ALA A 500 8.92 -25.30 58.51
N SER A 501 8.71 -25.58 59.80
CA SER A 501 9.07 -26.86 60.41
C SER A 501 8.30 -28.05 59.83
N ARG A 502 7.15 -27.77 59.20
CA ARG A 502 6.20 -28.75 58.68
C ARG A 502 5.38 -28.13 57.56
N ILE A 503 5.38 -28.74 56.38
CA ILE A 503 4.54 -28.29 55.25
C ILE A 503 3.32 -29.20 55.17
N VAL A 504 2.12 -28.65 55.20
CA VAL A 504 0.87 -29.42 55.10
C VAL A 504 0.33 -29.35 53.68
N LEU A 505 0.24 -30.50 53.01
CA LEU A 505 -0.38 -30.63 51.70
C LEU A 505 -1.79 -31.21 51.86
N THR A 506 -2.80 -30.38 51.66
CA THR A 506 -4.21 -30.75 51.70
C THR A 506 -4.74 -30.88 50.28
N PHE A 507 -5.07 -32.10 49.86
CA PHE A 507 -5.69 -32.38 48.57
C PHE A 507 -7.20 -32.19 48.68
N LEU A 508 -7.75 -31.41 47.76
CA LEU A 508 -9.15 -31.07 47.67
C LEU A 508 -9.75 -31.72 46.41
N SER A 509 -10.96 -32.25 46.52
CA SER A 509 -11.80 -32.62 45.38
C SER A 509 -12.38 -31.39 44.70
N ASP A 510 -13.02 -31.59 43.55
CA ASP A 510 -13.64 -30.52 42.75
C ASP A 510 -14.73 -29.73 43.51
N ASP A 511 -15.32 -30.31 44.55
CA ASP A 511 -16.29 -29.70 45.47
C ASP A 511 -15.65 -29.13 46.75
N ASN A 512 -14.33 -28.92 46.76
CA ASN A 512 -13.53 -28.39 47.88
C ASN A 512 -13.55 -29.25 49.16
N GLN A 513 -13.94 -30.53 49.09
CA GLN A 513 -13.79 -31.43 50.25
C GLN A 513 -12.35 -31.93 50.38
N VAL A 514 -11.88 -32.05 51.62
CA VAL A 514 -10.56 -32.62 51.92
C VAL A 514 -10.56 -34.11 51.60
N THR A 515 -9.80 -34.48 50.58
CA THR A 515 -9.65 -35.89 50.16
C THR A 515 -8.47 -36.56 50.84
N ALA A 516 -7.38 -35.82 51.09
CA ALA A 516 -6.25 -36.29 51.90
C ALA A 516 -5.42 -35.12 52.45
N THR A 517 -4.81 -35.31 53.63
CA THR A 517 -3.86 -34.35 54.22
C THR A 517 -2.54 -35.05 54.48
N HIS A 518 -1.46 -34.47 53.95
CA HIS A 518 -0.10 -34.99 54.10
C HIS A 518 0.75 -33.93 54.78
N TRP A 519 1.73 -34.38 55.55
CA TRP A 519 2.65 -33.48 56.25
C TRP A 519 4.06 -33.86 55.82
N LEU A 520 4.85 -32.87 55.42
CA LEU A 520 6.28 -33.01 55.15
C LEU A 520 7.02 -32.49 56.37
N ASP A 521 7.53 -33.39 57.20
CA ASP A 521 8.46 -33.04 58.27
C ASP A 521 9.85 -32.81 57.66
N HIS A 522 10.51 -31.72 58.09
CA HIS A 522 11.71 -31.12 57.49
C HIS A 522 12.72 -32.06 56.77
N ALA A 523 13.09 -31.67 55.55
CA ALA A 523 14.48 -31.72 55.09
C ALA A 523 14.80 -30.44 54.30
N PRO A 524 15.92 -29.74 54.56
CA PRO A 524 16.28 -28.54 53.79
C PRO A 524 16.43 -28.87 52.30
N PHE A 525 16.20 -27.88 51.42
CA PHE A 525 16.24 -27.95 49.94
C PHE A 525 17.60 -28.36 49.31
N ALA A 526 18.47 -29.03 50.06
CA ALA A 526 19.71 -29.62 49.56
C ALA A 526 19.47 -31.08 49.15
N ASP A 527 19.08 -31.28 47.89
CA ASP A 527 19.23 -32.50 47.04
C ASP A 527 19.45 -33.86 47.76
N ARG A 528 18.63 -34.19 48.77
CA ARG A 528 18.71 -35.42 49.55
C ARG A 528 17.33 -36.08 49.65
N LYS A 529 17.31 -37.40 49.46
CA LYS A 529 16.13 -38.27 49.64
C LYS A 529 15.62 -38.11 51.08
N SER A 530 14.37 -37.65 51.24
CA SER A 530 13.70 -37.52 52.54
C SER A 530 13.32 -38.88 53.16
N GLY A 531 13.19 -38.91 54.49
CA GLY A 531 12.76 -40.07 55.29
C GLY A 531 11.25 -40.38 55.21
N PRO A 532 10.75 -41.39 55.96
CA PRO A 532 9.39 -41.90 55.84
C PRO A 532 8.30 -40.93 56.32
N PHE A 533 7.14 -40.96 55.65
CA PHE A 533 5.97 -40.11 55.89
C PHE A 533 4.90 -40.77 56.78
N GLU A 534 4.26 -40.00 57.68
CA GLU A 534 3.07 -40.41 58.45
C GLU A 534 1.94 -39.36 58.26
N GLY A 535 0.68 -39.81 58.08
CA GLY A 535 -0.48 -38.93 57.89
C GLY A 535 -1.81 -39.63 58.19
N GLU A 536 -2.85 -38.84 58.48
CA GLU A 536 -4.24 -39.30 58.70
C GLU A 536 -5.02 -39.25 57.38
N TYR A 537 -5.69 -40.36 57.03
CA TYR A 537 -6.40 -40.53 55.76
C TYR A 537 -7.89 -40.79 55.97
N ASN A 538 -8.72 -40.27 55.06
CA ASN A 538 -10.14 -40.60 55.02
C ASN A 538 -10.32 -42.11 54.68
N PRO A 539 -10.96 -42.91 55.55
CA PRO A 539 -10.99 -44.37 55.45
C PRO A 539 -11.72 -44.91 54.21
N ASN A 540 -12.52 -44.08 53.52
CA ASN A 540 -13.24 -44.52 52.32
C ASN A 540 -12.38 -44.61 51.05
N TRP A 541 -11.13 -44.09 51.07
CA TRP A 541 -10.28 -43.99 49.87
C TRP A 541 -8.87 -44.59 50.06
N ALA A 542 -8.45 -44.93 51.29
CA ALA A 542 -7.07 -45.27 51.59
C ALA A 542 -6.91 -46.65 52.25
N GLN A 543 -6.72 -47.69 51.44
CA GLN A 543 -5.98 -48.88 51.84
C GLN A 543 -4.76 -49.05 50.92
N GLY A 544 -3.55 -48.87 51.48
CA GLY A 544 -2.31 -49.33 50.85
C GLY A 544 -1.43 -48.28 50.17
N VAL A 545 -1.19 -47.11 50.77
CA VAL A 545 -0.21 -46.13 50.24
C VAL A 545 1.19 -46.45 50.76
N ARG A 546 2.17 -46.64 49.86
CA ARG A 546 3.60 -46.75 50.19
C ARG A 546 4.38 -45.51 49.73
N ASN A 547 5.36 -45.11 50.54
CA ASN A 547 6.10 -43.83 50.54
C ASN A 547 6.45 -43.23 49.14
N PRO A 548 6.04 -41.97 48.88
CA PRO A 548 6.53 -41.18 47.75
C PRO A 548 7.98 -40.74 47.93
N SER A 549 8.75 -40.71 46.84
CA SER A 549 9.90 -39.81 46.71
C SER A 549 9.43 -38.50 46.08
N SER A 550 9.63 -37.36 46.73
CA SER A 550 9.31 -36.05 46.17
C SER A 550 10.54 -35.27 45.73
N ARG A 551 10.39 -34.43 44.70
CA ARG A 551 11.31 -33.35 44.33
C ARG A 551 10.51 -32.07 44.23
N ASN A 552 10.95 -31.05 44.97
CA ASN A 552 10.33 -29.74 44.99
C ASN A 552 11.23 -28.76 44.21
N ARG A 553 10.64 -27.94 43.34
CA ARG A 553 11.33 -26.90 42.58
C ARG A 553 10.44 -25.67 42.51
N LEU A 554 10.96 -24.49 42.80
CA LEU A 554 10.31 -23.23 42.46
C LEU A 554 10.78 -22.82 41.05
N GLU A 555 9.85 -22.55 40.14
CA GLU A 555 10.16 -22.10 38.79
C GLU A 555 9.08 -21.11 38.33
N GLY A 556 9.44 -19.84 38.18
CA GLY A 556 8.54 -18.79 37.69
C GLY A 556 7.43 -18.38 38.67
N GLY A 557 7.74 -18.34 39.97
CA GLY A 557 6.76 -18.05 41.03
C GLY A 557 5.77 -19.17 41.35
N GLU A 558 5.91 -20.33 40.73
CA GLU A 558 5.10 -21.53 41.01
C GLU A 558 5.93 -22.57 41.79
N LEU A 559 5.37 -23.07 42.89
CA LEU A 559 5.94 -24.20 43.62
C LEU A 559 5.55 -25.49 42.89
N GLN A 560 6.53 -26.10 42.24
CA GLN A 560 6.39 -27.40 41.60
C GLN A 560 6.73 -28.52 42.59
N ILE A 561 5.75 -29.36 42.92
CA ILE A 561 5.96 -30.56 43.74
C ILE A 561 5.76 -31.78 42.85
N THR A 562 6.82 -32.54 42.62
CA THR A 562 6.75 -33.80 41.87
C THR A 562 6.91 -34.97 42.82
N GLY A 563 6.07 -35.99 42.71
CA GLY A 563 6.19 -37.20 43.54
C GLY A 563 5.43 -38.39 42.98
N THR A 564 5.88 -39.60 43.31
CA THR A 564 5.15 -40.82 42.96
C THR A 564 4.21 -41.25 44.07
N TRP A 565 2.92 -41.37 43.75
CA TRP A 565 1.86 -41.79 44.65
C TRP A 565 1.45 -43.22 44.32
N GLU A 566 1.20 -44.06 45.30
CA GLU A 566 0.71 -45.43 45.06
C GLU A 566 -0.55 -45.63 45.88
N ASN A 567 -1.65 -46.06 45.26
CA ASN A 567 -2.87 -46.45 45.96
C ASN A 567 -3.35 -47.83 45.45
N SER A 568 -4.53 -48.27 45.89
CA SER A 568 -5.13 -49.55 45.47
C SER A 568 -5.37 -49.68 43.96
N TYR A 569 -5.35 -48.57 43.21
CA TYR A 569 -5.53 -48.52 41.76
C TYR A 569 -4.20 -48.42 40.97
N GLY A 570 -3.05 -48.27 41.65
CA GLY A 570 -1.72 -48.32 41.04
C GLY A 570 -0.79 -47.19 41.45
N LYS A 571 0.34 -47.08 40.73
CA LYS A 571 1.36 -46.04 40.94
C LYS A 571 1.18 -44.89 39.94
N TYR A 572 1.14 -43.68 40.45
CA TYR A 572 0.90 -42.42 39.75
C TYR A 572 2.12 -41.51 39.92
N PHE A 573 2.50 -40.80 38.86
CA PHE A 573 3.43 -39.68 38.96
C PHE A 573 2.64 -38.38 39.00
N CYS A 574 2.70 -37.68 40.12
CA CYS A 574 1.97 -36.43 40.32
C CYS A 574 2.92 -35.26 40.22
N THR A 575 2.53 -34.24 39.45
CA THR A 575 3.18 -32.93 39.39
C THR A 575 2.15 -31.90 39.82
N SER A 576 2.37 -31.26 40.95
CA SER A 576 1.59 -30.10 41.40
C SER A 576 2.30 -28.82 41.00
N LEU A 577 1.55 -27.88 40.46
CA LEU A 577 1.96 -26.49 40.30
C LEU A 577 1.04 -25.65 41.17
N ALA A 578 1.61 -24.90 42.10
CA ALA A 578 0.86 -24.15 43.07
C ALA A 578 1.33 -22.70 43.12
N ARG A 579 0.36 -21.76 43.09
CA ARG A 579 0.59 -20.32 43.23
C ARG A 579 0.16 -19.85 44.62
N PRO A 580 0.90 -18.93 45.25
CA PRO A 580 0.48 -18.35 46.51
C PRO A 580 -0.80 -17.54 46.30
N ASP A 581 -1.75 -17.66 47.22
CA ASP A 581 -2.77 -16.65 47.40
C ASP A 581 -2.31 -15.58 48.41
N ARG A 582 -3.17 -14.57 48.63
CA ARG A 582 -2.89 -13.43 49.51
C ARG A 582 -2.72 -13.80 50.99
N ASP A 583 -3.16 -15.00 51.39
CA ASP A 583 -3.11 -15.45 52.78
C ASP A 583 -1.90 -16.37 53.05
N GLY A 584 -1.02 -16.54 52.05
CA GLY A 584 0.12 -17.45 52.14
C GLY A 584 -0.26 -18.92 51.99
N VAL A 585 -1.51 -19.19 51.58
CA VAL A 585 -1.99 -20.51 51.23
C VAL A 585 -1.67 -20.75 49.77
N ILE A 586 -0.83 -21.73 49.46
CA ILE A 586 -0.48 -22.01 48.06
C ILE A 586 -1.54 -22.95 47.51
N ILE A 587 -2.40 -22.44 46.62
CA ILE A 587 -3.43 -23.25 45.96
C ILE A 587 -2.94 -23.60 44.56
N GLY A 588 -2.82 -24.90 44.30
CA GLY A 588 -2.32 -25.43 43.06
C GLY A 588 -3.21 -26.49 42.43
N THR A 589 -2.83 -26.90 41.23
CA THR A 589 -3.40 -28.07 40.57
C THR A 589 -2.34 -29.16 40.44
N ALA A 590 -2.59 -30.31 41.07
CA ALA A 590 -1.81 -31.52 40.91
C ALA A 590 -2.33 -32.33 39.73
N ARG A 591 -1.49 -32.54 38.73
CA ARG A 591 -1.74 -33.47 37.63
C ARG A 591 -1.05 -34.79 37.91
N CYS A 592 -1.84 -35.83 38.12
CA CYS A 592 -1.36 -37.19 38.37
C CYS A 592 -1.51 -38.04 37.11
N GLN A 593 -0.41 -38.62 36.63
CA GLN A 593 -0.38 -39.55 35.51
C GLN A 593 -0.13 -40.97 36.01
N GLY A 594 -1.13 -41.83 35.87
CA GLY A 594 -1.03 -43.28 36.07
C GLY A 594 -1.07 -44.02 34.74
N ARG A 595 -0.89 -45.35 34.80
CA ARG A 595 -0.92 -46.21 33.60
C ARG A 595 -2.28 -46.16 32.88
N ASP A 596 -3.37 -46.00 33.65
CA ASP A 596 -4.75 -46.11 33.16
C ASP A 596 -5.64 -44.89 33.48
N TYR A 597 -5.16 -43.91 34.27
CA TYR A 597 -5.96 -42.73 34.67
C TYR A 597 -5.13 -41.47 34.82
N ASN A 598 -5.72 -40.33 34.42
CA ASN A 598 -5.22 -38.99 34.69
C ASN A 598 -6.27 -38.24 35.50
N PHE A 599 -5.86 -37.59 36.59
CA PHE A 599 -6.77 -36.69 37.33
C PHE A 599 -6.03 -35.42 37.75
N THR A 600 -6.83 -34.36 37.94
CA THR A 600 -6.37 -33.05 38.42
C THR A 600 -7.00 -32.84 39.80
N SER A 601 -6.20 -32.52 40.82
CA SER A 601 -6.70 -32.21 42.16
C SER A 601 -6.23 -30.83 42.59
N ARG A 602 -7.06 -30.10 43.35
CA ARG A 602 -6.62 -28.85 43.98
C ARG A 602 -5.75 -29.19 45.19
N VAL A 603 -4.57 -28.60 45.29
CA VAL A 603 -3.67 -28.78 46.44
C VAL A 603 -3.60 -27.47 47.19
N ARG A 604 -3.99 -27.50 48.45
CA ARG A 604 -3.78 -26.42 49.43
C ARG A 604 -2.51 -26.71 50.20
N ILE A 605 -1.56 -25.80 50.18
CA ILE A 605 -0.32 -25.89 50.95
C ILE A 605 -0.38 -24.86 52.07
N ASP A 606 -0.44 -25.35 53.30
CA ASP A 606 -0.31 -24.52 54.49
C ASP A 606 1.16 -24.58 54.95
N LEU A 607 1.84 -23.42 54.89
CA LEU A 607 3.24 -23.23 55.28
C LEU A 607 3.40 -22.75 56.73
#